data_AF-A0A3D4JR51-F1
#
_entry.id   AF-A0A3D4JR51-F1
#
_cell.length_a   1.000
_cell.length_b   1.000
_cell.length_c   1.000
_cell.angle_alpha   90.00
_cell.angle_beta   90.00
_cell.angle_gamma   90.00
#
_symmetry.space_group_name_H-M   'P 1'
#
loop_
_entity.id
_entity.type
_entity.pdbx_description
1 polymer ?
#
loop_
_entity_poly.entity_id
_entity_poly.type
_entity_poly.pdbx_seq_one_letter_code
_entity_poly.pdbx_strand_id
1 'polypeptide(L)'
;MKGKYFNKLILGLIILIPIFCLGIFNSNVSLQYETNNPGDCISQISGKNLCQDIEQGKILIIIDIIILILLMMFRKKIIKA
;
A
#
# COMPACT_ATOMS: atom_id res chain seq x y z
N MET A 1 -20.37 15.62 0.55
CA MET A 1 -19.76 15.11 -0.72
C MET A 1 -20.80 14.32 -1.53
N LYS A 2 -20.99 14.60 -2.82
CA LYS A 2 -21.95 13.83 -3.65
C LYS A 2 -21.61 12.33 -3.57
N GLY A 3 -22.58 11.48 -3.20
CA GLY A 3 -22.36 10.06 -2.89
C GLY A 3 -21.65 9.24 -3.99
N LYS A 4 -21.78 9.66 -5.26
CA LYS A 4 -21.03 9.07 -6.39
C LYS A 4 -19.51 9.24 -6.25
N TYR A 5 -19.03 10.38 -5.76
CA TYR A 5 -17.59 10.63 -5.57
C TYR A 5 -17.04 9.88 -4.36
N PHE A 6 -17.85 9.79 -3.29
CA PHE A 6 -17.49 9.02 -2.10
C PHE A 6 -17.28 7.53 -2.43
N ASN A 7 -18.17 6.95 -3.24
CA ASN A 7 -18.02 5.56 -3.68
C ASN A 7 -16.80 5.36 -4.60
N LYS A 8 -16.49 6.32 -5.48
CA LYS A 8 -15.27 6.27 -6.30
C LYS A 8 -13.99 6.33 -5.45
N LEU A 9 -13.99 7.16 -4.41
CA LEU A 9 -12.87 7.25 -3.46
C LEU A 9 -12.64 5.92 -2.74
N ILE A 10 -13.70 5.32 -2.17
CA ILE A 10 -13.60 4.00 -1.51
C ILE A 10 -13.08 2.95 -2.48
N LEU A 11 -13.61 2.91 -3.70
CA LEU A 11 -13.15 1.96 -4.72
C LEU A 11 -11.66 2.15 -5.03
N GLY A 12 -11.19 3.39 -5.13
CA GLY A 12 -9.78 3.70 -5.33
C GLY A 12 -8.88 3.17 -4.20
N LEU A 13 -9.28 3.38 -2.94
CA LEU A 13 -8.54 2.87 -1.77
C LEU A 13 -8.50 1.33 -1.78
N ILE A 14 -9.63 0.66 -2.04
CA ILE A 14 -9.68 -0.80 -2.14
C ILE A 14 -8.74 -1.34 -3.23
N ILE A 15 -8.63 -0.65 -4.38
CA ILE A 15 -7.73 -1.03 -5.47
C ILE A 15 -6.25 -0.78 -5.09
N LEU A 16 -5.98 0.16 -4.20
CA LEU A 16 -4.63 0.51 -3.80
C LEU A 16 -3.97 -0.61 -2.96
N ILE A 17 -4.75 -1.31 -2.14
CA ILE A 17 -4.28 -2.45 -1.33
C ILE A 17 -3.58 -3.54 -2.17
N PRO A 18 -4.20 -4.14 -3.21
CA PRO A 18 -3.54 -5.16 -4.03
C PRO A 18 -2.33 -4.60 -4.79
N ILE A 19 -2.34 -3.32 -5.17
CA ILE A 19 -1.17 -2.67 -5.79
C ILE A 19 0.02 -2.68 -4.83
N PHE A 20 -0.17 -2.31 -3.57
CA PHE A 20 0.88 -2.39 -2.56
C PHE A 20 1.33 -3.82 -2.28
N CYS A 21 0.41 -4.78 -2.22
CA CYS A 21 0.76 -6.20 -2.09
C CYS A 21 1.65 -6.69 -3.24
N LEU A 22 1.35 -6.30 -4.48
CA LEU A 22 2.17 -6.63 -5.65
C LEU A 22 3.55 -5.97 -5.56
N GLY A 23 3.63 -4.72 -5.12
CA GLY A 23 4.91 -4.03 -4.88
C GLY A 23 5.78 -4.72 -3.84
N ILE A 24 5.18 -5.16 -2.72
CA ILE A 24 5.86 -5.95 -1.69
C ILE A 24 6.33 -7.28 -2.27
N PHE A 25 5.48 -7.99 -3.01
CA PHE A 25 5.86 -9.26 -3.63
C PHE A 25 7.05 -9.09 -4.58
N ASN A 26 7.01 -8.09 -5.45
CA ASN A 26 8.11 -7.80 -6.36
C ASN A 26 9.40 -7.44 -5.63
N SER A 27 9.30 -6.70 -4.52
CA SER A 27 10.46 -6.36 -3.68
C SER A 27 11.03 -7.59 -2.97
N ASN A 28 10.20 -8.56 -2.55
CA ASN A 28 10.66 -9.82 -1.98
C ASN A 28 11.34 -10.71 -3.02
N VAL A 29 10.80 -10.76 -4.26
CA VAL A 29 11.46 -11.43 -5.39
C VAL A 29 12.82 -10.77 -5.65
N SER A 30 12.84 -9.44 -5.75
CA SER A 30 14.09 -8.67 -5.94
C SER A 30 15.09 -8.95 -4.81
N LEU A 31 14.62 -9.08 -3.56
CA LEU A 31 15.49 -9.39 -2.43
C LEU A 31 16.17 -10.75 -2.61
N GLN A 32 15.48 -11.74 -3.16
CA GLN A 32 16.04 -13.07 -3.39
C GLN A 32 17.04 -13.13 -4.55
N TYR A 33 16.88 -12.29 -5.58
CA TYR A 33 17.68 -12.40 -6.82
C TYR A 33 18.69 -11.26 -7.01
N GLU A 34 18.51 -10.12 -6.34
CA GLU A 34 19.35 -8.92 -6.52
C GLU A 34 20.28 -8.66 -5.33
N THR A 35 20.24 -9.50 -4.29
CA THR A 35 21.13 -9.39 -3.12
C THR A 35 22.11 -10.55 -3.07
N ASN A 36 23.30 -10.33 -2.49
CA ASN A 36 24.37 -11.31 -2.49
C ASN A 36 24.22 -12.36 -1.37
N ASN A 37 23.68 -11.95 -0.22
CA ASN A 37 23.56 -12.81 0.95
C ASN A 37 22.16 -12.74 1.58
N PRO A 38 21.72 -13.80 2.27
CA PRO A 38 20.54 -13.76 3.11
C PRO A 38 20.70 -12.67 4.20
N GLY A 39 19.84 -11.66 4.17
CA GLY A 39 19.86 -10.54 5.13
C GLY A 39 20.36 -9.22 4.54
N ASP A 40 20.93 -9.24 3.33
CA ASP A 40 21.23 -8.01 2.61
C ASP A 40 19.93 -7.35 2.13
N CYS A 41 19.88 -6.01 2.22
CA CYS A 41 18.71 -5.23 1.86
C CYS A 41 18.92 -4.36 0.60
N ILE A 42 20.17 -4.20 0.17
CA ILE A 42 20.52 -3.32 -0.95
C ILE A 42 20.64 -4.15 -2.23
N SER A 43 19.81 -3.81 -3.22
CA SER A 43 19.87 -4.38 -4.55
C SER A 43 21.18 -4.01 -5.25
N GLN A 44 21.87 -5.01 -5.81
CA GLN A 44 23.06 -4.82 -6.64
C GLN A 44 22.73 -4.32 -8.06
N ILE A 45 21.46 -4.43 -8.48
CA ILE A 45 21.00 -4.00 -9.80
C ILE A 45 20.53 -2.55 -9.77
N SER A 46 19.66 -2.22 -8.81
CA SER A 46 18.99 -0.91 -8.72
C SER A 46 19.58 0.02 -7.67
N GLY A 47 20.41 -0.50 -6.75
CA GLY A 47 20.94 0.25 -5.60
C GLY A 47 19.91 0.59 -4.53
N LYS A 48 18.66 0.12 -4.67
CA LYS A 48 17.56 0.42 -3.75
C LYS A 48 17.62 -0.40 -2.47
N ASN A 49 17.08 0.17 -1.40
CA ASN A 49 16.83 -0.56 -0.16
C ASN A 49 15.48 -1.28 -0.21
N LEU A 50 15.52 -2.55 -0.61
CA LEU A 50 14.34 -3.38 -0.82
C LEU A 50 13.61 -3.70 0.50
N CYS A 51 14.34 -3.81 1.61
CA CYS A 51 13.74 -4.01 2.94
C CYS A 51 12.88 -2.81 3.34
N GLN A 52 13.38 -1.60 3.10
CA GLN A 52 12.64 -0.37 3.34
C GLN A 52 11.41 -0.27 2.43
N ASP A 53 11.52 -0.62 1.15
CA ASP A 53 10.37 -0.62 0.23
C ASP A 53 9.27 -1.60 0.69
N ILE A 54 9.65 -2.77 1.20
CA ILE A 54 8.72 -3.75 1.79
C ILE A 54 8.05 -3.19 3.05
N GLU A 55 8.82 -2.58 3.95
CA GLU A 55 8.30 -2.01 5.20
C GLU A 55 7.34 -0.85 4.92
N GLN A 56 7.72 0.08 4.04
CA GLN A 56 6.88 1.18 3.61
C GLN A 56 5.59 0.68 2.94
N GLY A 57 5.66 -0.34 2.09
CA GLY A 57 4.48 -0.98 1.51
C GLY A 57 3.51 -1.49 2.58
N LYS A 58 4.01 -2.16 3.63
CA LYS A 58 3.18 -2.65 4.75
C LYS A 58 2.54 -1.51 5.52
N ILE A 59 3.30 -0.44 5.81
CA ILE A 59 2.80 0.75 6.50
C ILE A 59 1.68 1.42 5.69
N LEU A 60 1.86 1.55 4.38
CA LEU A 60 0.86 2.15 3.49
C LEU A 60 -0.45 1.35 3.45
N ILE A 61 -0.38 0.02 3.46
CA ILE A 61 -1.57 -0.85 3.57
C ILE A 61 -2.32 -0.59 4.88
N ILE A 62 -1.60 -0.48 6.00
CA ILE A 62 -2.22 -0.21 7.32
C ILE A 62 -2.92 1.15 7.31
N ILE A 63 -2.26 2.19 6.78
CA ILE A 63 -2.83 3.52 6.66
C ILE A 63 -4.10 3.51 5.80
N ASP A 64 -4.07 2.80 4.66
CA ASP A 64 -5.20 2.70 3.76
C ASP A 64 -6.43 2.04 4.43
N ILE A 65 -6.20 0.96 5.18
CA ILE A 65 -7.25 0.30 5.98
C ILE A 65 -7.83 1.23 7.04
N ILE A 66 -6.99 1.99 7.76
CA ILE A 66 -7.46 2.95 8.77
C ILE A 66 -8.34 4.03 8.11
N ILE A 67 -7.92 4.57 6.97
CA ILE A 67 -8.68 5.57 6.23
C ILE A 67 -10.02 4.99 5.77
N LEU A 68 -10.03 3.76 5.23
CA LEU A 68 -11.25 3.07 4.82
C LEU A 68 -12.23 2.92 5.99
N ILE A 69 -11.76 2.49 7.16
CA ILE A 69 -12.58 2.36 8.37
C ILE A 69 -13.16 3.72 8.77
N LEU A 70 -12.34 4.76 8.84
CA LEU A 70 -12.80 6.11 9.21
C LEU A 70 -13.84 6.64 8.22
N LEU A 71 -13.61 6.49 6.91
CA LEU A 71 -14.56 6.89 5.88
C LEU A 71 -15.89 6.13 6.01
N MET A 72 -15.85 4.82 6.28
CA MET A 72 -17.06 4.03 6.49
C MET A 72 -17.81 4.45 7.76
N MET A 73 -17.12 4.68 8.87
CA MET A 73 -17.73 5.15 10.13
C MET A 73 -18.43 6.50 9.95
N PHE A 74 -17.79 7.45 9.27
CA PHE A 74 -18.33 8.79 9.06
C PHE A 74 -19.16 8.94 7.78
N ARG A 75 -19.43 7.85 7.06
CA ARG A 75 -20.17 7.85 5.78
C ARG A 75 -21.45 8.68 5.82
N LYS A 76 -22.30 8.46 6.83
CA LYS A 76 -23.60 9.16 6.95
C LYS A 76 -23.41 10.66 7.16
N LYS A 77 -22.37 11.07 7.86
CA LYS A 77 -22.04 12.48 8.13
C LYS A 77 -21.44 13.14 6.88
N ILE A 78 -20.54 12.45 6.17
CA ILE A 78 -19.83 12.96 4.98
C ILE A 78 -20.74 13.07 3.74
N ILE A 79 -21.70 12.15 3.58
CA ILE A 79 -22.63 12.16 2.44
C ILE A 79 -23.76 13.17 2.63
N LYS A 80 -24.21 13.39 3.87
CA LYS A 80 -25.27 14.37 4.20
C LYS A 80 -24.75 15.80 4.36
N ALA A 81 -23.46 15.98 4.64
CA ALA A 81 -22.76 17.26 4.56
C ALA A 81 -22.53 17.68 3.10
#